data_AF-A0A3N0YIV1-F1
#
_entry.id   AF-A0A3N0YIV1-F1
#
_cell.length_a   1.000
_cell.length_b   1.000
_cell.length_c   1.000
_cell.angle_alpha   90.00
_cell.angle_beta   90.00
_cell.angle_gamma   90.00
#
_symmetry.space_group_name_H-M   'P 1'
#
loop_
_entity.id
_entity.type
_entity.pdbx_description
1 polymer ?
#
loop_
_entity_poly.entity_id
_entity_poly.type
_entity_poly.pdbx_seq_one_letter_code
_entity_poly.pdbx_strand_id
1 'polypeptide(L)'
;MATFEDYCIITQEDLEDIKDSISTQDLPSAINTIKEFLKKQDLVELNIGVTGESGSGKSTFVNAFRGLGDEEEDSAKTGSVETTMEPEVYFHPKYKNVKVWDLPGIGTPNFKADEYLKLVQFERYDFFIIIASDRFRECHTQLAEEIKNMGKKFYFVRSKMDSCIDAEKRKKNFDQKKTLDTIREDCENGLRKIGIEDPVVFLISSFELEKYDLNQLQERMEKELPQHKRGVLMLALPNITLEINEKKKKALEANIGKVALLSACVAAVPLPGLSVAVDLAIVKKETEMYYNTFGMDDPSLQKLCEKSGKTIEELKSLMKSPLRGGINPASILSLLGAASLAMAENAVEYVMRVFCVFALVAVMGLVAGEEGARLLASKSLLNRYAVEGRDLTLQYNIYNVGTSAALEVELSDDSFPPEDFGIVSGMLNVKWDRIAPASNVSHTVVLRPLKAGYFNFTSASVSYLAQEGGQVVVGYTSAPGQGGILAQREFDRRFSPHYLDWAAFGVMTLPSIGIPLLLWYSSKRKYDSPKSKKN
;
A
#
# COMPACT_ATOMS: atom_id res chain seq x y z
N MET A 1 -28.30 -3.41 -5.99
CA MET A 1 -27.53 -2.20 -6.38
C MET A 1 -26.15 -2.38 -5.77
N ALA A 2 -25.23 -3.00 -6.50
CA ALA A 2 -23.90 -3.35 -5.99
C ALA A 2 -22.99 -2.12 -6.14
N THR A 3 -22.44 -1.66 -5.02
CA THR A 3 -21.50 -0.54 -4.94
C THR A 3 -20.14 -0.93 -5.48
N PHE A 4 -19.39 0.09 -5.93
CA PHE A 4 -18.15 0.03 -6.71
C PHE A 4 -16.89 -0.39 -5.90
N GLU A 5 -17.06 -1.12 -4.80
CA GLU A 5 -16.01 -1.46 -3.85
C GLU A 5 -16.11 -2.93 -3.47
N ASP A 6 -15.39 -3.81 -4.16
CA ASP A 6 -15.09 -5.18 -3.68
C ASP A 6 -13.81 -5.71 -4.34
N TYR A 7 -12.72 -4.94 -4.21
CA TYR A 7 -11.38 -5.50 -4.28
C TYR A 7 -10.98 -5.83 -2.86
N CYS A 8 -11.27 -7.01 -2.30
CA CYS A 8 -10.73 -7.35 -0.97
C CYS A 8 -10.39 -8.84 -0.85
N ILE A 9 -9.15 -9.09 -0.41
CA ILE A 9 -8.69 -10.37 0.12
C ILE A 9 -8.63 -10.32 1.67
N ILE A 10 -8.91 -9.17 2.30
CA ILE A 10 -9.16 -9.03 3.75
C ILE A 10 -10.35 -8.09 3.89
N THR A 11 -11.46 -8.61 4.39
CA THR A 11 -12.64 -7.85 4.79
C THR A 11 -12.55 -7.42 6.24
N GLN A 12 -13.43 -6.52 6.68
CA GLN A 12 -13.48 -6.12 8.09
C GLN A 12 -13.91 -7.28 9.00
N GLU A 13 -14.74 -8.18 8.48
CA GLU A 13 -15.13 -9.44 9.12
C GLU A 13 -13.92 -10.37 9.30
N ASP A 14 -13.08 -10.52 8.27
CA ASP A 14 -11.83 -11.29 8.38
C ASP A 14 -10.89 -10.73 9.47
N LEU A 15 -10.84 -9.40 9.66
CA LEU A 15 -10.02 -8.76 10.67
C LEU A 15 -10.51 -9.05 12.09
N GLU A 16 -11.83 -9.03 12.30
CA GLU A 16 -12.47 -9.36 13.57
C GLU A 16 -12.25 -10.84 13.90
N ASP A 17 -12.47 -11.73 12.94
CA ASP A 17 -12.25 -13.17 13.08
C ASP A 17 -10.79 -13.52 13.44
N ILE A 18 -9.83 -12.88 12.78
CA ILE A 18 -8.40 -13.07 13.10
C ILE A 18 -8.11 -12.60 14.51
N LYS A 19 -8.60 -11.41 14.88
CA LYS A 19 -8.36 -10.83 16.21
C LYS A 19 -8.89 -11.74 17.30
N ASP A 20 -10.10 -12.27 17.14
CA ASP A 20 -10.72 -13.17 18.11
C ASP A 20 -9.95 -14.50 18.18
N SER A 21 -9.55 -15.06 17.03
CA SER A 21 -8.79 -16.31 16.95
C SER A 21 -7.42 -16.22 17.63
N ILE A 22 -6.68 -15.11 17.46
CA ILE A 22 -5.34 -14.95 18.05
C ILE A 22 -5.37 -14.50 19.51
N SER A 23 -6.48 -13.95 20.01
CA SER A 23 -6.58 -13.42 21.37
C SER A 23 -6.41 -14.49 22.47
N THR A 24 -6.64 -15.77 22.13
CA THR A 24 -6.53 -16.90 23.08
C THR A 24 -5.34 -17.81 22.81
N GLN A 25 -4.48 -17.49 21.84
CA GLN A 25 -3.36 -18.34 21.39
C GLN A 25 -2.02 -17.92 22.00
N ASP A 26 -1.07 -18.86 22.09
CA ASP A 26 0.33 -18.55 22.37
C ASP A 26 1.01 -17.92 21.14
N LEU A 27 2.11 -17.21 21.37
CA LEU A 27 2.80 -16.40 20.36
C LEU A 27 3.15 -17.19 19.07
N PRO A 28 3.76 -18.40 19.14
CA PRO A 28 3.99 -19.23 17.95
C PRO A 28 2.72 -19.58 17.17
N SER A 29 1.64 -19.97 17.86
CA SER A 29 0.37 -20.34 17.25
C SER A 29 -0.31 -19.14 16.58
N ALA A 30 -0.35 -17.99 17.25
CA ALA A 30 -0.87 -16.74 16.69
C ALA A 30 -0.12 -16.32 15.42
N ILE A 31 1.22 -16.42 15.44
CA ILE A 31 2.05 -16.15 14.25
C ILE A 31 1.73 -17.14 13.12
N ASN A 32 1.52 -18.42 13.42
CA ASN A 32 1.17 -19.40 12.40
C ASN A 32 -0.22 -19.15 11.82
N THR A 33 -1.22 -18.84 12.65
CA THR A 33 -2.58 -18.48 12.23
C THR A 33 -2.58 -17.28 11.28
N ILE A 34 -1.82 -16.23 11.60
CA ILE A 34 -1.68 -15.05 10.73
C ILE A 34 -0.95 -15.41 9.42
N LYS A 35 0.11 -16.22 9.48
CA LYS A 35 0.80 -16.71 8.27
C LYS A 35 -0.11 -17.53 7.38
N GLU A 36 -0.94 -18.40 7.95
CA GLU A 36 -1.92 -19.19 7.21
C GLU A 36 -3.03 -18.32 6.64
N PHE A 37 -3.52 -17.33 7.38
CA PHE A 37 -4.48 -16.36 6.87
C PHE A 37 -3.93 -15.59 5.67
N LEU A 38 -2.70 -15.07 5.80
CA LEU A 38 -2.00 -14.41 4.69
C LEU A 38 -1.82 -15.36 3.50
N LYS A 39 -1.67 -16.68 3.70
CA LYS A 39 -1.60 -17.68 2.62
C LYS A 39 -2.98 -18.02 2.03
N LYS A 40 -4.05 -17.99 2.82
CA LYS A 40 -5.42 -18.24 2.32
C LYS A 40 -5.85 -17.19 1.28
N GLN A 41 -5.25 -16.02 1.32
CA GLN A 41 -5.40 -15.00 0.28
C GLN A 41 -5.00 -15.47 -1.13
N ASP A 42 -4.09 -16.46 -1.20
CA ASP A 42 -3.58 -17.03 -2.45
C ASP A 42 -4.49 -18.16 -2.99
N LEU A 43 -5.66 -18.42 -2.38
CA LEU A 43 -6.57 -19.52 -2.76
C LEU A 43 -7.42 -19.23 -4.00
N VAL A 44 -7.45 -17.98 -4.49
CA VAL A 44 -8.20 -17.68 -5.72
C VAL A 44 -7.49 -18.34 -6.89
N GLU A 45 -8.05 -19.45 -7.35
CA GLU A 45 -7.53 -20.18 -8.51
C GLU A 45 -7.99 -19.52 -9.82
N LEU A 46 -7.04 -19.43 -10.75
CA LEU A 46 -7.28 -18.99 -12.12
C LEU A 46 -6.93 -20.15 -13.07
N ASN A 47 -7.92 -20.64 -13.81
CA ASN A 47 -7.76 -21.73 -14.76
C ASN A 47 -7.94 -21.22 -16.19
N ILE A 48 -6.86 -21.25 -16.98
CA ILE A 48 -6.84 -20.75 -18.36
C ILE A 48 -6.71 -21.94 -19.32
N GLY A 49 -7.67 -22.14 -20.21
CA GLY A 49 -7.60 -23.18 -21.23
C GLY A 49 -6.98 -22.65 -22.53
N VAL A 50 -5.84 -23.19 -22.96
CA VAL A 50 -5.19 -22.82 -24.22
C VAL A 50 -5.43 -23.93 -25.25
N THR A 51 -6.12 -23.61 -26.33
CA THR A 51 -6.56 -24.58 -27.35
C THR A 51 -6.27 -24.05 -28.76
N GLY A 52 -6.41 -24.89 -29.78
CA GLY A 52 -6.02 -24.57 -31.15
C GLY A 52 -5.37 -25.73 -31.89
N GLU A 53 -5.05 -25.52 -33.16
CA GLU A 53 -4.51 -26.57 -34.02
C GLU A 53 -3.17 -27.12 -33.55
N SER A 54 -2.87 -28.36 -33.96
CA SER A 54 -1.51 -28.88 -33.80
C SER A 54 -0.50 -28.01 -34.54
N GLY A 55 0.62 -27.70 -33.89
CA GLY A 55 1.64 -26.81 -34.44
C GLY A 55 1.26 -25.32 -34.44
N SER A 56 0.11 -24.90 -33.89
CA SER A 56 -0.27 -23.47 -33.87
C SER A 56 0.55 -22.61 -32.90
N GLY A 57 1.41 -23.22 -32.08
CA GLY A 57 2.23 -22.53 -31.08
C GLY A 57 1.61 -22.44 -29.70
N LYS A 58 0.70 -23.36 -29.35
CA LYS A 58 0.05 -23.43 -28.03
C LYS A 58 1.04 -23.53 -26.88
N SER A 59 1.88 -24.56 -26.89
CA SER A 59 2.87 -24.81 -25.83
C SER A 59 3.86 -23.66 -25.72
N THR A 60 4.30 -23.08 -26.84
CA THR A 60 5.13 -21.85 -26.85
C THR A 60 4.42 -20.65 -26.22
N PHE A 61 3.12 -20.47 -26.48
CA PHE A 61 2.35 -19.43 -25.82
C PHE A 61 2.19 -19.69 -24.32
N VAL A 62 1.95 -20.95 -23.91
CA VAL A 62 1.88 -21.34 -22.49
C VAL A 62 3.18 -20.98 -21.77
N ASN A 63 4.34 -21.27 -22.37
CA ASN A 63 5.65 -20.92 -21.83
C ASN A 63 5.83 -19.41 -21.73
N ALA A 64 5.59 -18.69 -22.84
CA ALA A 64 5.72 -17.25 -22.91
C ALA A 64 4.81 -16.52 -21.90
N PHE A 65 3.56 -16.98 -21.75
CA PHE A 65 2.61 -16.46 -20.77
C PHE A 65 3.11 -16.66 -19.33
N ARG A 66 3.78 -17.78 -19.06
CA ARG A 66 4.40 -18.11 -17.75
C ARG A 66 5.76 -17.45 -17.53
N GLY A 67 6.29 -16.70 -18.50
CA GLY A 67 7.63 -16.11 -18.44
C GLY A 67 8.76 -17.14 -18.50
N LEU A 68 8.52 -18.29 -19.13
CA LEU A 68 9.50 -19.36 -19.35
C LEU A 68 9.91 -19.42 -20.83
N GLY A 69 11.17 -19.76 -21.08
CA GLY A 69 11.67 -20.14 -22.41
C GLY A 69 11.34 -21.60 -22.73
N ASP A 70 11.35 -21.97 -24.01
CA ASP A 70 10.85 -23.27 -24.47
C ASP A 70 11.71 -24.48 -24.05
N GLU A 71 12.96 -24.27 -23.64
CA GLU A 71 13.92 -25.33 -23.28
C GLU A 71 14.16 -25.46 -21.77
N GLU A 72 13.38 -24.77 -20.93
CA GLU A 72 13.50 -24.85 -19.48
C GLU A 72 12.84 -26.12 -18.91
N GLU A 73 13.26 -26.55 -17.71
CA GLU A 73 12.84 -27.82 -17.09
C GLU A 73 11.31 -27.93 -16.91
N ASP A 74 10.65 -26.83 -16.56
CA ASP A 74 9.19 -26.75 -16.30
C ASP A 74 8.37 -26.27 -17.52
N SER A 75 8.99 -26.23 -18.70
CA SER A 75 8.34 -25.73 -19.92
C SER A 75 7.46 -26.78 -20.58
N ALA A 76 6.34 -26.30 -21.12
CA ALA A 76 5.48 -27.08 -21.98
C ALA A 76 6.28 -27.51 -23.21
N LYS A 77 6.27 -28.82 -23.47
CA LYS A 77 7.10 -29.41 -24.53
C LYS A 77 6.62 -28.91 -25.88
N THR A 78 7.50 -28.22 -26.60
CA THR A 78 7.25 -27.77 -27.97
C THR A 78 7.73 -28.82 -28.96
N GLY A 79 6.87 -29.23 -29.90
CA GLY A 79 7.19 -30.22 -30.93
C GLY A 79 6.56 -29.90 -32.29
N SER A 80 7.11 -30.48 -33.36
CA SER A 80 6.57 -30.35 -34.72
C SER A 80 5.33 -31.23 -34.96
N VAL A 81 5.13 -32.25 -34.12
CA VAL A 81 3.95 -33.12 -34.09
C VAL A 81 3.09 -32.81 -32.86
N GLU A 82 1.83 -33.25 -32.87
CA GLU A 82 0.96 -33.11 -31.71
C GLU A 82 1.61 -33.77 -30.49
N THR A 83 1.96 -32.93 -29.52
CA THR A 83 2.73 -33.36 -28.33
C THR A 83 1.79 -33.64 -27.15
N THR A 84 0.57 -33.07 -27.18
CA THR A 84 -0.40 -33.06 -26.07
C THR A 84 -1.67 -33.80 -26.50
N MET A 85 -1.88 -35.03 -26.00
CA MET A 85 -3.07 -35.86 -26.29
C MET A 85 -4.15 -35.76 -25.19
N GLU A 86 -3.77 -35.31 -24.00
CA GLU A 86 -4.67 -35.06 -22.86
C GLU A 86 -4.42 -33.64 -22.31
N PRO A 87 -5.42 -32.98 -21.70
CA PRO A 87 -5.23 -31.66 -21.10
C PRO A 87 -4.13 -31.67 -20.04
N GLU A 88 -3.03 -30.96 -20.30
CA GLU A 88 -1.88 -30.89 -19.39
C GLU A 88 -1.87 -29.56 -18.65
N VAL A 89 -1.68 -29.61 -17.33
CA VAL A 89 -1.66 -28.41 -16.48
C VAL A 89 -0.24 -27.92 -16.28
N TYR A 90 -0.04 -26.63 -16.51
CA TYR A 90 1.21 -25.94 -16.27
C TYR A 90 1.01 -24.83 -15.23
N PHE A 91 1.67 -24.97 -14.10
CA PHE A 91 1.61 -23.99 -13.01
C PHE A 91 2.50 -22.78 -13.33
N HIS A 92 2.01 -21.58 -13.05
CA HIS A 92 2.87 -20.40 -13.14
C HIS A 92 4.01 -20.51 -12.10
N PRO A 93 5.29 -20.26 -12.46
CA PRO A 93 6.44 -20.46 -11.58
C PRO A 93 6.32 -19.73 -10.23
N LYS A 94 5.87 -18.47 -10.29
CA LYS A 94 5.76 -17.57 -9.13
C LYS A 94 4.37 -17.54 -8.47
N TYR A 95 3.32 -17.99 -9.17
CA TYR A 95 1.91 -17.87 -8.74
C TYR A 95 1.21 -19.21 -8.96
N LYS A 96 1.41 -20.16 -8.05
CA LYS A 96 0.97 -21.56 -8.24
C LYS A 96 -0.56 -21.71 -8.34
N ASN A 97 -1.32 -20.71 -7.91
CA ASN A 97 -2.77 -20.61 -8.09
C ASN A 97 -3.21 -20.25 -9.53
N VAL A 98 -2.27 -19.84 -10.39
CA VAL A 98 -2.51 -19.65 -11.83
C VAL A 98 -2.11 -20.91 -12.58
N LYS A 99 -3.11 -21.57 -13.15
CA LYS A 99 -3.01 -22.83 -13.90
C LYS A 99 -3.29 -22.53 -15.37
N VAL A 100 -2.27 -22.69 -16.21
CA VAL A 100 -2.39 -22.59 -17.66
C VAL A 100 -2.43 -23.99 -18.22
N TRP A 101 -3.51 -24.34 -18.89
CA TRP A 101 -3.72 -25.67 -19.42
C TRP A 101 -3.44 -25.69 -20.91
N ASP A 102 -2.50 -26.53 -21.35
CA ASP A 102 -2.31 -26.83 -22.75
C ASP A 102 -3.29 -27.92 -23.15
N LEU A 103 -4.23 -27.59 -24.03
CA LEU A 103 -5.29 -28.49 -24.44
C LEU A 103 -4.90 -29.23 -25.72
N PRO A 104 -5.40 -30.46 -25.93
CA PRO A 104 -5.08 -31.23 -27.13
C PRO A 104 -5.43 -30.47 -28.41
N GLY A 105 -4.65 -30.72 -29.45
CA GLY A 105 -4.78 -30.04 -30.73
C GLY A 105 -6.11 -30.37 -31.40
N ILE A 106 -6.75 -29.35 -31.97
CA ILE A 106 -7.95 -29.54 -32.79
C ILE A 106 -7.57 -29.71 -34.27
N GLY A 107 -8.42 -30.36 -35.05
CA GLY A 107 -8.21 -30.53 -36.50
C GLY A 107 -7.35 -31.71 -36.92
N THR A 108 -7.14 -32.70 -36.05
CA THR A 108 -6.65 -34.02 -36.47
C THR A 108 -7.77 -34.85 -37.11
N PRO A 109 -7.46 -35.85 -37.96
CA PRO A 109 -8.47 -36.66 -38.64
C PRO A 109 -9.47 -37.38 -37.71
N ASN A 110 -9.11 -37.53 -36.43
CA ASN A 110 -9.91 -38.21 -35.41
C ASN A 110 -10.67 -37.24 -34.50
N PHE A 111 -10.67 -35.93 -34.79
CA PHE A 111 -11.33 -34.94 -33.95
C PHE A 111 -12.86 -35.04 -34.04
N LYS A 112 -13.51 -35.31 -32.90
CA LYS A 112 -14.96 -35.18 -32.73
C LYS A 112 -15.24 -34.22 -31.59
N ALA A 113 -16.03 -33.18 -31.86
CA ALA A 113 -16.33 -32.12 -30.89
C ALA A 113 -16.92 -32.69 -29.58
N ASP A 114 -17.89 -33.60 -29.66
CA ASP A 114 -18.55 -34.17 -28.47
C ASP A 114 -17.61 -34.97 -27.56
N GLU A 115 -16.64 -35.69 -28.14
CA GLU A 115 -15.63 -36.45 -27.38
C GLU A 115 -14.59 -35.48 -26.78
N TYR A 116 -14.22 -34.44 -27.52
CA TYR A 116 -13.32 -33.38 -27.05
C TYR A 116 -13.89 -32.60 -25.87
N LEU A 117 -15.19 -32.27 -25.90
CA LEU A 117 -15.89 -31.59 -24.81
C LEU A 117 -15.80 -32.36 -23.49
N LYS A 118 -15.99 -33.69 -23.55
CA LYS A 118 -15.89 -34.57 -22.38
C LYS A 118 -14.46 -34.70 -21.86
N LEU A 119 -13.49 -34.80 -22.76
CA LEU A 119 -12.07 -34.93 -22.43
C LEU A 119 -11.54 -33.68 -21.73
N VAL A 120 -11.85 -32.50 -22.29
CA VAL A 120 -11.30 -31.22 -21.83
C VAL A 120 -11.97 -30.71 -20.56
N GLN A 121 -13.22 -31.11 -20.27
CA GLN A 121 -13.97 -30.67 -19.10
C GLN A 121 -14.07 -29.13 -19.02
N PHE A 122 -14.67 -28.53 -20.04
CA PHE A 122 -14.71 -27.08 -20.27
C PHE A 122 -15.20 -26.23 -19.07
N GLU A 123 -15.99 -26.80 -18.17
CA GLU A 123 -16.48 -26.12 -16.97
C GLU A 123 -15.36 -25.63 -16.03
N ARG A 124 -14.23 -26.34 -16.00
CA ARG A 124 -13.11 -26.07 -15.09
C ARG A 124 -12.37 -24.76 -15.38
N TYR A 125 -12.52 -24.22 -16.59
CA TYR A 125 -11.77 -23.05 -17.03
C TYR A 125 -12.56 -21.76 -16.82
N ASP A 126 -11.86 -20.71 -16.45
CA ASP A 126 -12.43 -19.36 -16.33
C ASP A 126 -12.67 -18.74 -17.71
N PHE A 127 -11.74 -18.98 -18.63
CA PHE A 127 -11.83 -18.57 -20.02
C PHE A 127 -10.88 -19.39 -20.89
N PHE A 128 -11.05 -19.26 -22.21
CA PHE A 128 -10.24 -19.94 -23.21
C PHE A 128 -9.41 -18.97 -24.06
N ILE A 129 -8.26 -19.44 -24.52
CA ILE A 129 -7.45 -18.78 -25.54
C ILE A 129 -7.37 -19.72 -26.72
N ILE A 130 -7.95 -19.31 -27.86
CA ILE A 130 -7.95 -20.09 -29.10
C ILE A 130 -6.79 -19.60 -29.96
N ILE A 131 -5.79 -20.44 -30.18
CA ILE A 131 -4.57 -20.11 -30.92
C ILE A 131 -4.64 -20.70 -32.33
N ALA A 132 -4.58 -19.80 -33.32
CA ALA A 132 -4.54 -20.13 -34.74
C ALA A 132 -3.22 -19.68 -35.37
N SER A 133 -2.59 -20.56 -36.16
CA SER A 133 -1.44 -20.22 -37.02
C SER A 133 -1.76 -20.38 -38.50
N ASP A 134 -0.98 -19.73 -39.36
CA ASP A 134 -1.10 -19.68 -40.84
C ASP A 134 -2.43 -19.19 -41.43
N ARG A 135 -3.56 -19.90 -41.29
CA ARG A 135 -4.86 -19.50 -41.87
C ARG A 135 -6.00 -19.77 -40.90
N PHE A 136 -7.09 -19.01 -41.05
CA PHE A 136 -8.34 -19.32 -40.36
C PHE A 136 -8.98 -20.60 -40.95
N ARG A 137 -9.40 -21.54 -40.09
CA ARG A 137 -9.94 -22.86 -40.47
C ARG A 137 -11.27 -23.16 -39.78
N GLU A 138 -12.01 -24.12 -40.32
CA GLU A 138 -13.34 -24.51 -39.83
C GLU A 138 -13.33 -25.10 -38.41
N CYS A 139 -12.25 -25.78 -38.02
CA CYS A 139 -12.10 -26.30 -36.66
C CYS A 139 -12.06 -25.18 -35.61
N HIS A 140 -11.54 -23.99 -35.96
CA HIS A 140 -11.55 -22.82 -35.07
C HIS A 140 -12.97 -22.27 -34.87
N THR A 141 -13.79 -22.27 -35.92
CA THR A 141 -15.20 -21.84 -35.81
C THR A 141 -16.02 -22.79 -34.96
N GLN A 142 -15.88 -24.10 -35.16
CA GLN A 142 -16.59 -25.10 -34.35
C GLN A 142 -16.25 -24.95 -32.87
N LEU A 143 -14.96 -24.78 -32.54
CA LEU A 143 -14.55 -24.62 -31.16
C LEU A 143 -15.04 -23.32 -30.52
N ALA A 144 -14.99 -22.21 -31.25
CA ALA A 144 -15.48 -20.92 -30.76
C ALA A 144 -17.01 -20.94 -30.54
N GLU A 145 -17.75 -21.61 -31.43
CA GLU A 145 -19.20 -21.82 -31.29
C GLU A 145 -19.52 -22.65 -30.05
N GLU A 146 -18.80 -23.74 -29.80
CA GLU A 146 -19.00 -24.57 -28.60
C GLU A 146 -18.71 -23.81 -27.30
N ILE A 147 -17.59 -23.08 -27.23
CA ILE A 147 -17.25 -22.28 -26.04
C ILE A 147 -18.34 -21.21 -25.78
N LYS A 148 -18.86 -20.60 -26.84
CA LYS A 148 -19.97 -19.65 -26.77
C LYS A 148 -21.26 -20.30 -26.27
N ASN A 149 -21.62 -21.48 -26.77
CA ASN A 149 -22.80 -22.24 -26.34
C ASN A 149 -22.74 -22.61 -24.85
N MET A 150 -21.53 -22.82 -24.31
CA MET A 150 -21.31 -23.06 -22.88
C MET A 150 -21.30 -21.79 -22.01
N GLY A 151 -21.50 -20.60 -22.60
CA GLY A 151 -21.49 -19.32 -21.89
C GLY A 151 -20.13 -18.92 -21.32
N LYS A 152 -19.05 -19.54 -21.80
CA LYS A 152 -17.67 -19.23 -21.40
C LYS A 152 -17.07 -18.18 -22.33
N LYS A 153 -16.14 -17.40 -21.82
CA LYS A 153 -15.41 -16.39 -22.61
C LYS A 153 -14.24 -17.03 -23.34
N PHE A 154 -13.93 -16.54 -24.52
CA PHE A 154 -12.72 -16.91 -25.24
C PHE A 154 -12.05 -15.68 -25.87
N TYR A 155 -10.74 -15.80 -26.09
CA TYR A 155 -9.94 -14.82 -26.81
C TYR A 155 -9.32 -15.49 -28.02
N PHE A 156 -9.58 -14.94 -29.21
CA PHE A 156 -9.02 -15.47 -30.44
C PHE A 156 -7.65 -14.85 -30.70
N VAL A 157 -6.62 -15.68 -30.72
CA VAL A 157 -5.23 -15.28 -30.81
C VAL A 157 -4.62 -15.86 -32.07
N ARG A 158 -4.10 -14.96 -32.89
CA ARG A 158 -3.44 -15.26 -34.14
C ARG A 158 -1.93 -15.19 -33.93
N SER A 159 -1.29 -16.35 -33.84
CA SER A 159 0.12 -16.49 -33.46
C SER A 159 1.07 -16.40 -34.66
N LYS A 160 2.37 -16.53 -34.38
CA LYS A 160 3.48 -16.59 -35.37
C LYS A 160 3.53 -15.38 -36.30
N MET A 161 3.21 -14.19 -35.79
CA MET A 161 3.20 -12.98 -36.60
C MET A 161 4.59 -12.59 -37.10
N ASP A 162 5.64 -12.93 -36.34
CA ASP A 162 7.04 -12.88 -36.75
C ASP A 162 7.27 -13.57 -38.11
N SER A 163 7.00 -14.87 -38.16
CA SER A 163 7.17 -15.71 -39.35
C SER A 163 6.30 -15.25 -40.51
N CYS A 164 5.06 -14.83 -40.23
CA CYS A 164 4.14 -14.33 -41.25
C CYS A 164 4.64 -13.02 -41.89
N ILE A 165 5.08 -12.07 -41.06
CA ILE A 165 5.59 -10.79 -41.52
C ILE A 165 6.91 -10.96 -42.27
N ASP A 166 7.81 -11.84 -41.82
CA ASP A 166 9.06 -12.12 -42.51
C ASP A 166 8.84 -12.78 -43.89
N ALA A 167 7.83 -13.63 -44.01
CA ALA A 167 7.42 -14.17 -45.30
C ALA A 167 6.92 -13.07 -46.26
N GLU A 168 6.12 -12.12 -45.75
CA GLU A 168 5.51 -11.03 -46.50
C GLU A 168 6.51 -9.94 -46.91
N LYS A 169 7.54 -9.67 -46.09
CA LYS A 169 8.65 -8.75 -46.42
C LYS A 169 9.37 -9.09 -47.73
N ARG A 170 9.27 -10.34 -48.19
CA ARG A 170 9.85 -10.78 -49.49
C ARG A 170 9.13 -10.18 -50.69
N LYS A 171 7.94 -9.60 -50.51
CA LYS A 171 7.16 -8.96 -51.59
C LYS A 171 7.66 -7.53 -51.83
N LYS A 172 7.72 -7.12 -53.10
CA LYS A 172 8.22 -5.77 -53.49
C LYS A 172 7.42 -4.60 -52.90
N ASN A 173 6.12 -4.77 -52.66
CA ASN A 173 5.23 -3.73 -52.16
C ASN A 173 4.74 -4.04 -50.73
N PHE A 174 5.63 -4.51 -49.86
CA PHE A 174 5.29 -4.86 -48.49
C PHE A 174 4.86 -3.62 -47.70
N ASP A 175 3.68 -3.72 -47.07
CA ASP A 175 3.20 -2.77 -46.07
C ASP A 175 2.76 -3.56 -44.84
N GLN A 176 3.45 -3.37 -43.72
CA GLN A 176 3.21 -4.11 -42.50
C GLN A 176 1.80 -3.88 -41.95
N LYS A 177 1.34 -2.62 -41.94
CA LYS A 177 0.04 -2.27 -41.37
C LYS A 177 -1.09 -2.90 -42.18
N LYS A 178 -1.05 -2.74 -43.51
CA LYS A 178 -2.02 -3.35 -44.42
C LYS A 178 -2.05 -4.87 -44.31
N THR A 179 -0.88 -5.49 -44.14
CA THR A 179 -0.77 -6.95 -43.95
C THR A 179 -1.45 -7.40 -42.66
N LEU A 180 -1.16 -6.72 -41.54
CA LEU A 180 -1.80 -7.00 -40.25
C LEU A 180 -3.31 -6.79 -40.31
N ASP A 181 -3.77 -5.69 -40.92
CA ASP A 181 -5.21 -5.39 -41.07
C ASP A 181 -5.91 -6.46 -41.92
N THR A 182 -5.28 -6.93 -43.00
CA THR A 182 -5.83 -8.00 -43.85
C THR A 182 -5.95 -9.33 -43.08
N ILE A 183 -4.92 -9.71 -42.32
CA ILE A 183 -4.94 -10.94 -41.51
C ILE A 183 -6.02 -10.86 -40.43
N ARG A 184 -6.15 -9.69 -39.79
CA ARG A 184 -7.15 -9.46 -38.76
C ARG A 184 -8.56 -9.56 -39.34
N GLU A 185 -8.81 -8.88 -40.46
CA GLU A 185 -10.10 -8.89 -41.15
C GLU A 185 -10.50 -10.30 -41.61
N ASP A 186 -9.56 -11.11 -42.10
CA ASP A 186 -9.81 -12.51 -42.47
C ASP A 186 -10.32 -13.35 -41.28
N CYS A 187 -9.65 -13.22 -40.12
CA CYS A 187 -10.03 -13.92 -38.90
C CYS A 187 -11.38 -13.40 -38.34
N GLU A 188 -11.57 -12.08 -38.31
CA GLU A 188 -12.83 -11.45 -37.87
C GLU A 188 -14.00 -11.88 -38.74
N ASN A 189 -13.84 -11.90 -40.06
CA ASN A 189 -14.87 -12.37 -40.99
C ASN A 189 -15.18 -13.86 -40.79
N GLY A 190 -14.19 -14.66 -40.43
CA GLY A 190 -14.38 -16.06 -40.01
C GLY A 190 -15.27 -16.18 -38.77
N LEU A 191 -15.03 -15.36 -37.75
CA LEU A 191 -15.80 -15.34 -36.51
C LEU A 191 -17.21 -14.72 -36.68
N ARG A 192 -17.39 -13.73 -37.57
CA ARG A 192 -18.71 -13.16 -37.88
C ARG A 192 -19.67 -14.22 -38.45
N LYS A 193 -19.15 -15.19 -39.21
CA LYS A 193 -19.97 -16.27 -39.80
C LYS A 193 -20.65 -17.17 -38.77
N ILE A 194 -20.10 -17.27 -37.56
CA ILE A 194 -20.69 -18.03 -36.44
C ILE A 194 -21.52 -17.14 -35.48
N GLY A 195 -21.94 -15.96 -35.95
CA GLY A 195 -22.82 -15.06 -35.21
C GLY A 195 -22.14 -14.33 -34.06
N ILE A 196 -20.85 -14.01 -34.19
CA ILE A 196 -20.17 -13.06 -33.30
C ILE A 196 -20.25 -11.69 -33.97
N GLU A 197 -21.01 -10.76 -33.41
CA GLU A 197 -21.29 -9.46 -34.03
C GLU A 197 -20.04 -8.57 -34.14
N ASP A 198 -19.22 -8.55 -33.08
CA ASP A 198 -17.99 -7.75 -33.00
C ASP A 198 -16.80 -8.60 -32.51
N PRO A 199 -16.23 -9.45 -33.39
CA PRO A 199 -15.12 -10.31 -32.98
C PRO A 199 -13.85 -9.48 -32.82
N VAL A 200 -13.14 -9.71 -31.72
CA VAL A 200 -11.82 -9.12 -31.47
C VAL A 200 -10.75 -10.19 -31.65
N VAL A 201 -9.81 -9.93 -32.57
CA VAL A 201 -8.69 -10.82 -32.89
C VAL A 201 -7.37 -10.18 -32.47
N PHE A 202 -6.57 -10.92 -31.70
CA PHE A 202 -5.27 -10.46 -31.22
C PHE A 202 -4.15 -11.09 -32.05
N LEU A 203 -3.38 -10.27 -32.75
CA LEU A 203 -2.19 -10.70 -33.48
C LEU A 203 -0.98 -10.71 -32.53
N ILE A 204 -0.30 -11.84 -32.36
CA ILE A 204 0.85 -11.93 -31.44
C ILE A 204 2.03 -12.69 -32.04
N SER A 205 3.20 -12.45 -31.45
CA SER A 205 4.36 -13.33 -31.55
C SER A 205 4.78 -13.75 -30.15
N SER A 206 4.88 -15.05 -29.89
CA SER A 206 5.35 -15.56 -28.60
C SER A 206 6.87 -15.38 -28.41
N PHE A 207 7.60 -15.04 -29.48
CA PHE A 207 9.03 -14.71 -29.42
C PHE A 207 9.26 -13.20 -29.26
N GLU A 208 8.37 -12.38 -29.80
CA GLU A 208 8.46 -10.91 -29.75
C GLU A 208 7.34 -10.29 -28.92
N LEU A 209 7.34 -10.57 -27.60
CA LEU A 209 6.26 -10.19 -26.68
C LEU A 209 5.97 -8.67 -26.61
N GLU A 210 6.96 -7.83 -26.93
CA GLU A 210 6.84 -6.37 -26.89
C GLU A 210 6.11 -5.78 -28.12
N LYS A 211 5.84 -6.61 -29.14
CA LYS A 211 5.22 -6.18 -30.40
C LYS A 211 3.77 -6.66 -30.52
N TYR A 212 3.06 -6.09 -31.49
CA TYR A 212 1.69 -6.47 -31.87
C TYR A 212 0.67 -6.28 -30.74
N ASP A 213 -0.26 -7.24 -30.56
CA ASP A 213 -1.48 -7.06 -29.78
C ASP A 213 -1.44 -7.73 -28.38
N LEU A 214 -0.27 -8.17 -27.90
CA LEU A 214 -0.19 -8.93 -26.63
C LEU A 214 -0.62 -8.09 -25.42
N ASN A 215 -0.26 -6.81 -25.38
CA ASN A 215 -0.70 -5.91 -24.30
C ASN A 215 -2.22 -5.73 -24.32
N GLN A 216 -2.82 -5.59 -25.51
CA GLN A 216 -4.26 -5.44 -25.70
C GLN A 216 -5.00 -6.71 -25.27
N LEU A 217 -4.44 -7.89 -25.57
CA LEU A 217 -4.97 -9.18 -25.09
C LEU A 217 -5.01 -9.20 -23.55
N GLN A 218 -3.90 -8.81 -22.91
CA GLN A 218 -3.80 -8.75 -21.45
C GLN A 218 -4.83 -7.80 -20.82
N GLU A 219 -4.97 -6.59 -21.36
CA GLU A 219 -5.95 -5.63 -20.88
C GLU A 219 -7.39 -6.12 -21.04
N ARG A 220 -7.68 -6.83 -22.13
CA ARG A 220 -9.01 -7.38 -22.36
C ARG A 220 -9.32 -8.46 -21.33
N MET A 221 -8.38 -9.39 -21.12
CA MET A 221 -8.52 -10.44 -20.11
C MET A 221 -8.74 -9.86 -18.71
N GLU A 222 -7.99 -8.81 -18.34
CA GLU A 222 -8.15 -8.13 -17.07
C GLU A 222 -9.54 -7.48 -16.92
N LYS A 223 -10.02 -6.73 -17.93
CA LYS A 223 -11.31 -6.05 -17.87
C LYS A 223 -12.49 -7.04 -17.78
N GLU A 224 -12.38 -8.17 -18.48
CA GLU A 224 -13.47 -9.13 -18.60
C GLU A 224 -13.55 -10.14 -17.46
N LEU A 225 -12.47 -10.34 -16.69
CA LEU A 225 -12.47 -11.23 -15.53
C LEU A 225 -13.27 -10.65 -14.35
N PRO A 226 -13.86 -11.51 -13.50
CA PRO A 226 -14.39 -11.09 -12.20
C PRO A 226 -13.32 -10.44 -11.33
N GLN A 227 -13.72 -9.45 -10.53
CA GLN A 227 -12.82 -8.59 -9.76
C GLN A 227 -11.77 -9.34 -8.92
N HIS A 228 -12.18 -10.42 -8.24
CA HIS A 228 -11.30 -11.25 -7.43
C HIS A 228 -10.22 -12.02 -8.24
N LYS A 229 -10.42 -12.25 -9.55
CA LYS A 229 -9.45 -12.91 -10.44
C LYS A 229 -8.55 -11.95 -11.20
N ARG A 230 -8.96 -10.68 -11.33
CA ARG A 230 -8.18 -9.65 -12.04
C ARG A 230 -6.80 -9.46 -11.45
N GLY A 231 -6.72 -9.30 -10.13
CA GLY A 231 -5.44 -9.09 -9.43
C GLY A 231 -4.48 -10.25 -9.62
N VAL A 232 -4.98 -11.49 -9.53
CA VAL A 232 -4.20 -12.71 -9.74
C VAL A 232 -3.65 -12.79 -11.16
N LEU A 233 -4.50 -12.57 -12.17
CA LEU A 233 -4.06 -12.54 -13.56
C LEU A 233 -2.98 -11.47 -13.76
N MET A 234 -3.27 -10.24 -13.33
CA MET A 234 -2.39 -9.09 -13.54
C MET A 234 -0.99 -9.37 -12.96
N LEU A 235 -0.91 -9.91 -11.74
CA LEU A 235 0.36 -10.21 -11.09
C LEU A 235 1.16 -11.28 -11.83
N ALA A 236 0.48 -12.28 -12.40
CA ALA A 236 1.06 -13.39 -13.15
C ALA A 236 1.50 -13.05 -14.58
N LEU A 237 1.06 -11.94 -15.16
CA LEU A 237 1.48 -11.57 -16.51
C LEU A 237 2.98 -11.23 -16.58
N PRO A 238 3.66 -11.48 -17.71
CA PRO A 238 5.08 -11.13 -17.85
C PRO A 238 5.32 -9.60 -17.87
N ASN A 239 6.45 -9.16 -17.31
CA ASN A 239 6.83 -7.74 -17.20
C ASN A 239 7.41 -7.20 -18.51
N ILE A 240 6.57 -7.05 -19.52
CA ILE A 240 7.01 -6.73 -20.89
C ILE A 240 7.12 -5.22 -21.11
N THR A 241 6.20 -4.43 -20.55
CA THR A 241 6.13 -2.99 -20.79
C THR A 241 6.11 -2.18 -19.49
N LEU A 242 6.52 -0.91 -19.59
CA LEU A 242 6.42 0.04 -18.48
C LEU A 242 4.97 0.20 -18.00
N GLU A 243 4.01 0.16 -18.92
CA GLU A 243 2.59 0.27 -18.58
C GLU A 243 2.11 -0.91 -17.71
N ILE A 244 2.49 -2.14 -18.06
CA ILE A 244 2.19 -3.33 -17.23
C ILE A 244 2.83 -3.15 -15.84
N ASN A 245 4.09 -2.72 -15.79
CA ASN A 245 4.78 -2.51 -14.51
C ASN A 245 4.11 -1.43 -13.63
N GLU A 246 3.63 -0.33 -14.21
CA GLU A 246 2.88 0.69 -13.48
C GLU A 246 1.52 0.18 -13.00
N LYS A 247 0.83 -0.67 -13.78
CA LYS A 247 -0.39 -1.36 -13.32
C LYS A 247 -0.11 -2.31 -12.16
N LYS A 248 0.99 -3.08 -12.22
CA LYS A 248 1.46 -3.92 -11.11
C LYS A 248 1.71 -3.12 -9.85
N LYS A 249 2.43 -2.02 -9.99
CA LYS A 249 2.74 -1.12 -8.88
C LYS A 249 1.46 -0.61 -8.22
N LYS A 250 0.49 -0.09 -8.99
CA LYS A 250 -0.78 0.40 -8.44
C LYS A 250 -1.57 -0.70 -7.74
N ALA A 251 -1.60 -1.92 -8.30
CA ALA A 251 -2.27 -3.06 -7.67
C ALA A 251 -1.64 -3.44 -6.32
N LEU A 252 -0.30 -3.44 -6.24
CA LEU A 252 0.43 -3.70 -5.00
C LEU A 252 0.29 -2.56 -3.98
N GLU A 253 0.34 -1.29 -4.42
CA GLU A 253 0.14 -0.12 -3.56
C GLU A 253 -1.24 -0.13 -2.88
N ALA A 254 -2.27 -0.55 -3.60
CA ALA A 254 -3.62 -0.69 -3.04
C ALA A 254 -3.71 -1.76 -1.94
N ASN A 255 -2.76 -2.72 -1.88
CA ASN A 255 -2.72 -3.75 -0.85
C ASN A 255 -2.03 -3.26 0.44
N ILE A 256 -1.11 -2.30 0.34
CA ILE A 256 -0.31 -1.80 1.48
C ILE A 256 -1.21 -1.34 2.63
N GLY A 257 -2.26 -0.56 2.35
CA GLY A 257 -3.17 -0.05 3.37
C GLY A 257 -3.91 -1.15 4.15
N LYS A 258 -4.23 -2.27 3.49
CA LYS A 258 -4.97 -3.39 4.11
C LYS A 258 -4.06 -4.22 5.00
N VAL A 259 -2.84 -4.47 4.55
CA VAL A 259 -1.84 -5.19 5.33
C VAL A 259 -1.39 -4.34 6.53
N ALA A 260 -1.31 -3.01 6.38
CA ALA A 260 -1.09 -2.09 7.50
C ALA A 260 -2.26 -2.09 8.50
N LEU A 261 -3.50 -2.16 8.03
CA LEU A 261 -4.68 -2.29 8.89
C LEU A 261 -4.67 -3.62 9.67
N LEU A 262 -4.30 -4.73 9.03
CA LEU A 262 -4.12 -6.02 9.70
C LEU A 262 -3.05 -5.93 10.80
N SER A 263 -1.89 -5.34 10.49
CA SER A 263 -0.83 -5.07 11.47
C SER A 263 -1.36 -4.27 12.66
N ALA A 264 -2.11 -3.19 12.43
CA ALA A 264 -2.71 -2.38 13.49
C ALA A 264 -3.73 -3.15 14.35
N CYS A 265 -4.55 -4.02 13.73
CA CYS A 265 -5.49 -4.87 14.46
C CYS A 265 -4.77 -5.88 15.36
N VAL A 266 -3.69 -6.49 14.88
CA VAL A 266 -2.86 -7.42 15.65
C VAL A 266 -2.14 -6.70 16.78
N ALA A 267 -1.67 -5.46 16.57
CA ALA A 267 -1.04 -4.65 17.61
C ALA A 267 -1.99 -4.33 18.79
N ALA A 268 -3.31 -4.42 18.59
CA ALA A 268 -4.30 -4.24 19.65
C ALA A 268 -4.41 -5.45 20.59
N VAL A 269 -3.81 -6.59 20.26
CA VAL A 269 -3.83 -7.81 21.07
C VAL A 269 -2.71 -7.74 22.12
N PRO A 270 -2.99 -7.91 23.42
CA PRO A 270 -2.03 -7.72 24.50
C PRO A 270 -1.06 -8.91 24.65
N LEU A 271 -0.39 -9.30 23.56
CA LEU A 271 0.61 -10.37 23.51
C LEU A 271 2.02 -9.78 23.28
N PRO A 272 2.93 -9.85 24.28
CA PRO A 272 4.27 -9.28 24.17
C PRO A 272 5.03 -9.82 22.95
N GLY A 273 5.60 -8.92 22.14
CA GLY A 273 6.41 -9.26 20.97
C GLY A 273 5.62 -9.66 19.70
N LEU A 274 4.30 -9.86 19.79
CA LEU A 274 3.47 -10.27 18.65
C LEU A 274 3.44 -9.21 17.53
N SER A 275 3.19 -7.95 17.88
CA SER A 275 3.15 -6.84 16.90
C SER A 275 4.43 -6.77 16.07
N VAL A 276 5.59 -6.76 16.73
CA VAL A 276 6.89 -6.67 16.05
C VAL A 276 7.16 -7.89 15.17
N ALA A 277 6.85 -9.10 15.66
CA ALA A 277 7.04 -10.33 14.89
C ALA A 277 6.14 -10.38 13.66
N VAL A 278 4.90 -9.90 13.77
CA VAL A 278 3.93 -9.87 12.67
C VAL A 278 4.30 -8.79 11.65
N ASP A 279 4.72 -7.60 12.10
CA ASP A 279 5.21 -6.55 11.20
C ASP A 279 6.43 -7.02 10.40
N LEU A 280 7.38 -7.70 11.05
CA LEU A 280 8.52 -8.32 10.37
C LEU A 280 8.11 -9.36 9.34
N ALA A 281 7.16 -10.23 9.68
CA ALA A 281 6.67 -11.26 8.78
C ALA A 281 5.93 -10.67 7.58
N ILE A 282 5.11 -9.65 7.80
CA ILE A 282 4.40 -8.87 6.80
C ILE A 282 5.39 -8.20 5.84
N VAL A 283 6.33 -7.42 6.37
CA VAL A 283 7.31 -6.68 5.54
C VAL A 283 8.14 -7.66 4.72
N LYS A 284 8.57 -8.78 5.31
CA LYS A 284 9.29 -9.82 4.60
C LYS A 284 8.45 -10.40 3.46
N LYS A 285 7.20 -10.83 3.74
CA LYS A 285 6.30 -11.42 2.74
C LYS A 285 6.01 -10.46 1.58
N GLU A 286 5.63 -9.22 1.89
CA GLU A 286 5.33 -8.20 0.87
C GLU A 286 6.58 -7.86 0.05
N THR A 287 7.74 -7.75 0.69
CA THR A 287 9.00 -7.50 -0.02
C THR A 287 9.35 -8.63 -0.97
N GLU A 288 9.22 -9.89 -0.54
CA GLU A 288 9.39 -11.07 -1.40
C GLU A 288 8.40 -11.06 -2.56
N MET A 289 7.13 -10.74 -2.31
CA MET A 289 6.11 -10.60 -3.33
C MET A 289 6.49 -9.54 -4.37
N TYR A 290 6.90 -8.34 -3.95
CA TYR A 290 7.25 -7.25 -4.86
C TYR A 290 8.50 -7.60 -5.68
N TYR A 291 9.53 -8.13 -5.01
CA TYR A 291 10.78 -8.54 -5.64
C TYR A 291 10.54 -9.58 -6.75
N ASN A 292 9.69 -10.58 -6.47
CA ASN A 292 9.30 -11.61 -7.43
C ASN A 292 8.40 -11.06 -8.54
N THR A 293 7.43 -10.21 -8.19
CA THR A 293 6.47 -9.61 -9.14
C THR A 293 7.18 -8.81 -10.22
N PHE A 294 8.19 -8.03 -9.84
CA PHE A 294 8.97 -7.21 -10.77
C PHE A 294 10.14 -7.93 -11.41
N GLY A 295 10.33 -9.23 -11.12
CA GLY A 295 11.41 -10.03 -11.72
C GLY A 295 12.80 -9.57 -11.29
N MET A 296 12.93 -9.16 -10.03
CA MET A 296 14.22 -8.77 -9.45
C MET A 296 14.99 -9.97 -8.88
N ASP A 297 14.39 -11.17 -8.86
CA ASP A 297 15.08 -12.41 -8.52
C ASP A 297 16.21 -12.76 -9.49
N ASP A 298 17.23 -13.44 -8.98
CA ASP A 298 18.45 -13.74 -9.74
C ASP A 298 18.16 -14.51 -11.05
N PRO A 299 17.24 -15.52 -11.09
CA PRO A 299 16.87 -16.16 -12.36
C PRO A 299 16.26 -15.18 -13.38
N SER A 300 15.34 -14.30 -12.95
CA SER A 300 14.73 -13.30 -13.84
C SER A 300 15.74 -12.27 -14.33
N LEU A 301 16.66 -11.83 -13.47
CA LEU A 301 17.74 -10.93 -13.84
C LEU A 301 18.72 -11.57 -14.82
N GLN A 302 19.04 -12.85 -14.64
CA GLN A 302 19.89 -13.58 -15.57
C GLN A 302 19.26 -13.66 -16.97
N LYS A 303 17.97 -13.97 -17.07
CA LYS A 303 17.25 -13.94 -18.36
C LYS A 303 17.27 -12.55 -19.01
N LEU A 304 17.13 -11.50 -18.21
CA LEU A 304 17.22 -10.13 -18.69
C LEU A 304 18.64 -9.78 -19.17
N CYS A 305 19.67 -10.28 -18.50
CA CYS A 305 21.07 -10.18 -18.94
C CYS A 305 21.30 -10.86 -20.29
N GLU A 306 20.83 -12.10 -20.44
CA GLU A 306 20.94 -12.86 -21.68
C GLU A 306 20.26 -12.14 -22.86
N LYS A 307 19.08 -11.56 -22.63
CA LYS A 307 18.34 -10.79 -23.66
C LYS A 307 18.98 -9.43 -23.97
N SER A 308 19.55 -8.76 -22.97
CA SER A 308 20.11 -7.41 -23.13
C SER A 308 21.59 -7.36 -23.48
N GLY A 309 22.29 -8.49 -23.36
CA GLY A 309 23.75 -8.59 -23.51
C GLY A 309 24.54 -7.91 -22.39
N LYS A 310 23.89 -7.57 -21.26
CA LYS A 310 24.50 -6.88 -20.11
C LYS A 310 24.82 -7.85 -18.98
N THR A 311 25.75 -7.49 -18.10
CA THR A 311 26.05 -8.30 -16.90
C THR A 311 25.05 -8.04 -15.77
N ILE A 312 24.90 -9.00 -14.84
CA ILE A 312 24.03 -8.85 -13.68
C ILE A 312 24.49 -7.66 -12.81
N GLU A 313 25.80 -7.43 -12.72
CA GLU A 313 26.40 -6.34 -11.97
C GLU A 313 26.01 -4.97 -12.55
N GLU A 314 26.05 -4.84 -13.88
CA GLU A 314 25.58 -3.63 -14.56
C GLU A 314 24.09 -3.37 -14.29
N LEU A 315 23.24 -4.39 -14.36
CA LEU A 315 21.82 -4.24 -14.05
C LEU A 315 21.59 -3.87 -12.57
N LYS A 316 22.26 -4.56 -11.63
CA LYS A 316 22.17 -4.26 -10.19
C LYS A 316 22.70 -2.86 -9.86
N SER A 317 23.69 -2.35 -10.61
CA SER A 317 24.20 -0.98 -10.43
C SER A 317 23.19 0.11 -10.82
N LEU A 318 22.29 -0.18 -11.77
CA LEU A 318 21.24 0.74 -12.22
C LEU A 318 20.03 0.74 -11.26
N MET A 319 19.92 -0.27 -10.40
CA MET A 319 18.83 -0.36 -9.43
C MET A 319 19.02 0.66 -8.30
N LYS A 320 18.01 1.52 -8.11
CA LYS A 320 17.94 2.47 -7.00
C LYS A 320 17.43 1.85 -5.70
N SER A 321 16.86 0.65 -5.79
CA SER A 321 16.27 -0.04 -4.65
C SER A 321 17.35 -0.46 -3.63
N PRO A 322 17.11 -0.30 -2.31
CA PRO A 322 18.00 -0.83 -1.28
C PRO A 322 18.13 -2.37 -1.35
N LEU A 323 17.21 -3.04 -2.05
CA LEU A 323 17.19 -4.49 -2.26
C LEU A 323 18.08 -4.97 -3.43
N ARG A 324 18.98 -4.13 -3.95
CA ARG A 324 19.90 -4.50 -5.06
C ARG A 324 20.73 -5.77 -4.80
N GLY A 325 21.00 -6.08 -3.52
CA GLY A 325 21.75 -7.26 -3.08
C GLY A 325 20.88 -8.48 -2.79
N GLY A 326 19.59 -8.44 -3.13
CA GLY A 326 18.62 -9.48 -2.78
C GLY A 326 17.99 -9.29 -1.40
N ILE A 327 17.10 -10.22 -1.05
CA ILE A 327 16.37 -10.21 0.21
C ILE A 327 17.21 -10.94 1.27
N ASN A 328 17.81 -10.19 2.18
CA ASN A 328 18.50 -10.73 3.35
C ASN A 328 18.08 -9.99 4.63
N PRO A 329 18.33 -10.56 5.82
CA PRO A 329 17.92 -9.95 7.08
C PRO A 329 18.44 -8.51 7.27
N ALA A 330 19.65 -8.22 6.79
CA ALA A 330 20.23 -6.87 6.86
C ALA A 330 19.49 -5.86 5.96
N SER A 331 19.02 -6.29 4.80
CA SER A 331 18.26 -5.44 3.86
C SER A 331 16.86 -5.13 4.41
N ILE A 332 16.21 -6.12 5.02
CA ILE A 332 14.93 -5.91 5.74
C ILE A 332 15.14 -4.97 6.93
N LEU A 333 16.21 -5.16 7.71
CA LEU A 333 16.54 -4.29 8.84
C LEU A 333 16.86 -2.86 8.38
N SER A 334 17.50 -2.69 7.22
CA SER A 334 17.78 -1.36 6.66
C SER A 334 16.50 -0.63 6.21
N LEU A 335 15.52 -1.35 5.66
CA LEU A 335 14.20 -0.82 5.34
C LEU A 335 13.45 -0.37 6.60
N LEU A 336 13.50 -1.19 7.65
CA LEU A 336 12.91 -0.87 8.95
C LEU A 336 13.64 0.28 9.65
N GLY A 337 14.96 0.36 9.52
CA GLY A 337 15.79 1.45 10.03
C GLY A 337 15.44 2.78 9.38
N ALA A 338 15.27 2.81 8.06
CA ALA A 338 14.81 3.99 7.34
C ALA A 338 13.40 4.44 7.79
N ALA A 339 12.49 3.51 8.04
CA ALA A 339 11.16 3.79 8.60
C ALA A 339 11.22 4.27 10.06
N SER A 340 12.13 3.73 10.87
CA SER A 340 12.34 4.14 12.27
C SER A 340 12.82 5.58 12.40
N LEU A 341 13.59 6.09 11.43
CA LEU A 341 14.00 7.50 11.38
C LEU A 341 12.80 8.44 11.15
N ALA A 342 11.81 8.00 10.38
CA ALA A 342 10.55 8.74 10.17
C ALA A 342 9.59 8.64 11.38
N MET A 343 9.72 7.58 12.19
CA MET A 343 8.90 7.33 13.40
C MET A 343 9.51 7.92 14.69
N ALA A 344 10.82 8.17 14.71
CA ALA A 344 11.55 8.65 15.89
C ALA A 344 11.07 10.03 16.39
N GLU A 345 10.43 10.83 15.52
CA GLU A 345 9.83 12.10 15.94
C GLU A 345 8.56 11.93 16.79
N ASN A 346 7.82 10.81 16.66
CA ASN A 346 6.52 10.61 17.31
C ASN A 346 6.50 9.51 18.39
N ALA A 347 7.38 8.50 18.33
CA ALA A 347 7.34 7.35 19.24
C ALA A 347 7.96 7.63 20.63
N VAL A 348 8.96 8.52 20.70
CA VAL A 348 9.62 8.89 21.97
C VAL A 348 8.63 9.54 22.94
N GLU A 349 7.70 10.32 22.42
CA GLU A 349 6.67 11.00 23.24
C GLU A 349 5.67 9.99 23.83
N TYR A 350 5.31 8.93 23.09
CA TYR A 350 4.32 7.95 23.52
C TYR A 350 4.87 6.96 24.55
N VAL A 351 6.09 6.46 24.34
CA VAL A 351 6.77 5.55 25.29
C VAL A 351 7.05 6.25 26.63
N MET A 352 7.44 7.53 26.59
CA MET A 352 7.62 8.33 27.81
C MET A 352 6.30 8.52 28.58
N ARG A 353 5.17 8.72 27.90
CA ARG A 353 3.85 8.85 28.56
C ARG A 353 3.42 7.54 29.23
N VAL A 354 3.58 6.39 28.58
CA VAL A 354 3.20 5.08 29.15
C VAL A 354 4.09 4.72 30.35
N PHE A 355 5.39 4.97 30.27
CA PHE A 355 6.31 4.73 31.39
C PHE A 355 5.94 5.60 32.61
N CYS A 356 5.57 6.86 32.39
CA CYS A 356 5.11 7.75 33.47
C CYS A 356 3.84 7.22 34.16
N VAL A 357 2.90 6.64 33.40
CA VAL A 357 1.66 6.06 33.96
C VAL A 357 1.97 4.83 34.82
N PHE A 358 2.84 3.92 34.37
CA PHE A 358 3.24 2.75 35.15
C PHE A 358 4.02 3.11 36.42
N ALA A 359 4.89 4.12 36.36
CA ALA A 359 5.57 4.64 37.54
C ALA A 359 4.58 5.22 38.57
N LEU A 360 3.52 5.89 38.11
CA LEU A 360 2.49 6.48 38.98
C LEU A 360 1.63 5.40 39.67
N VAL A 361 1.30 4.32 38.96
CA VAL A 361 0.59 3.16 39.52
C VAL A 361 1.45 2.42 40.56
N ALA A 362 2.75 2.27 40.31
CA ALA A 362 3.67 1.64 41.25
C ALA A 362 3.84 2.47 42.55
N VAL A 363 3.86 3.80 42.44
CA VAL A 363 3.92 4.69 43.62
C VAL A 363 2.61 4.66 44.40
N MET A 364 1.45 4.58 43.74
CA MET A 364 0.16 4.43 44.44
C MET A 364 0.06 3.11 45.24
N GLY A 365 0.70 2.04 44.79
CA GLY A 365 0.74 0.76 45.51
C GLY A 365 1.56 0.77 46.81
N LEU A 366 2.52 1.69 46.95
CA LEU A 366 3.41 1.79 48.11
C LEU A 366 2.88 2.69 49.25
N VAL A 367 1.79 3.44 49.02
CA VAL A 367 1.29 4.48 49.94
C VAL A 367 0.00 4.07 50.67
N ALA A 368 -0.51 2.86 50.44
CA ALA A 368 -1.76 2.35 50.99
C ALA A 368 -1.72 2.00 52.50
N GLY A 369 -1.04 2.81 53.33
CA GLY A 369 -0.72 2.46 54.72
C GLY A 369 -0.80 3.55 55.80
N GLU A 370 -1.13 4.82 55.52
CA GLU A 370 -1.38 5.78 56.62
C GLU A 370 -2.71 6.52 56.43
N GLU A 371 -3.53 6.52 57.50
CA GLU A 371 -4.85 7.12 57.57
C GLU A 371 -4.77 8.64 57.69
N GLY A 372 -5.42 9.37 56.77
CA GLY A 372 -5.44 10.84 56.76
C GLY A 372 -5.62 11.43 55.37
N ALA A 373 -5.87 12.75 55.29
CA ALA A 373 -5.97 13.45 54.02
C ALA A 373 -4.57 13.66 53.44
N ARG A 374 -4.42 13.49 52.13
CA ARG A 374 -3.15 13.70 51.42
C ARG A 374 -3.41 14.41 50.12
N LEU A 375 -2.78 15.57 49.94
CA LEU A 375 -2.93 16.35 48.73
C LEU A 375 -1.75 16.16 47.78
N LEU A 376 -2.05 15.84 46.52
CA LEU A 376 -1.11 15.97 45.40
C LEU A 376 -1.45 17.24 44.65
N ALA A 377 -0.48 18.14 44.50
CA ALA A 377 -0.70 19.41 43.83
C ALA A 377 0.23 19.56 42.61
N SER A 378 -0.32 20.00 41.47
CA SER A 378 0.44 20.26 40.25
C SER A 378 0.16 21.65 39.71
N LYS A 379 1.21 22.29 39.20
CA LYS A 379 1.18 23.57 38.49
C LYS A 379 1.64 23.31 37.06
N SER A 380 0.80 23.69 36.09
CA SER A 380 1.07 23.53 34.67
C SER A 380 0.88 24.85 33.92
N LEU A 381 1.81 25.14 33.02
CA LEU A 381 1.70 26.25 32.07
C LEU A 381 0.99 25.76 30.82
N LEU A 382 -0.19 26.29 30.51
CA LEU A 382 -1.00 25.83 29.38
C LEU A 382 -0.55 26.43 28.04
N ASN A 383 0.12 27.58 28.08
CA ASN A 383 0.62 28.24 26.88
C ASN A 383 1.90 27.56 26.37
N ARG A 384 1.92 27.22 25.07
CA ARG A 384 3.13 26.71 24.39
C ARG A 384 4.28 27.73 24.33
N TYR A 385 3.94 29.02 24.28
CA TYR A 385 4.90 30.12 24.27
C TYR A 385 4.45 31.21 25.26
N ALA A 386 5.35 31.63 26.15
CA ALA A 386 5.17 32.83 26.95
C ALA A 386 5.65 34.03 26.12
N VAL A 387 4.80 35.05 25.98
CA VAL A 387 5.10 36.23 25.17
C VAL A 387 4.78 37.49 25.96
N GLU A 388 5.69 38.46 25.90
CA GLU A 388 5.50 39.80 26.45
C GLU A 388 4.20 40.42 25.93
N GLY A 389 3.36 40.93 26.85
CA GLY A 389 2.09 41.58 26.54
C GLY A 389 0.94 40.64 26.16
N ARG A 390 1.14 39.32 26.13
CA ARG A 390 0.07 38.33 25.87
C ARG A 390 -0.29 37.53 27.12
N ASP A 391 -1.48 36.92 27.09
CA ASP A 391 -2.02 36.18 28.21
C ASP A 391 -1.29 34.85 28.41
N LEU A 392 -0.83 34.64 29.66
CA LEU A 392 -0.13 33.48 30.17
C LEU A 392 -1.02 32.79 31.19
N THR A 393 -1.43 31.56 30.89
CA THR A 393 -2.40 30.80 31.68
C THR A 393 -1.70 29.75 32.51
N LEU A 394 -1.86 29.87 33.83
CA LEU A 394 -1.38 28.92 34.82
C LEU A 394 -2.57 28.15 35.39
N GLN A 395 -2.43 26.83 35.43
CA GLN A 395 -3.42 25.95 36.03
C GLN A 395 -2.81 25.22 37.23
N TYR A 396 -3.49 25.32 38.36
CA TYR A 396 -3.20 24.61 39.59
C TYR A 396 -4.25 23.50 39.76
N ASN A 397 -3.81 22.26 39.92
CA ASN A 397 -4.68 21.13 40.19
C ASN A 397 -4.29 20.51 41.52
N ILE A 398 -5.24 20.36 42.42
CA ILE A 398 -5.03 19.77 43.75
C ILE A 398 -5.95 18.55 43.87
N TYR A 399 -5.37 17.39 44.13
CA TYR A 399 -6.05 16.10 44.23
C TYR A 399 -5.93 15.57 45.65
N ASN A 400 -7.04 15.21 46.29
CA ASN A 400 -7.00 14.49 47.55
C ASN A 400 -6.95 12.98 47.30
N VAL A 401 -5.78 12.39 47.51
CA VAL A 401 -5.51 10.95 47.41
C VAL A 401 -5.55 10.24 48.76
N GLY A 402 -5.86 10.96 49.84
CA GLY A 402 -6.01 10.43 51.18
C GLY A 402 -7.37 9.77 51.43
N THR A 403 -7.48 9.11 52.58
CA THR A 403 -8.71 8.41 53.01
C THR A 403 -9.70 9.33 53.74
N SER A 404 -9.27 10.51 54.18
CA SER A 404 -10.12 11.52 54.81
C SER A 404 -10.12 12.85 54.03
N ALA A 405 -11.04 13.75 54.39
CA ALA A 405 -11.13 15.06 53.74
C ALA A 405 -10.02 16.00 54.22
N ALA A 406 -9.40 16.74 53.30
CA ALA A 406 -8.49 17.84 53.64
C ALA A 406 -9.31 19.07 54.01
N LEU A 407 -8.96 19.73 55.11
CA LEU A 407 -9.67 20.89 55.64
C LEU A 407 -8.78 22.14 55.55
N GLU A 408 -9.39 23.31 55.42
CA GLU A 408 -8.72 24.61 55.38
C GLU A 408 -7.55 24.64 54.38
N VAL A 409 -7.83 24.23 53.14
CA VAL A 409 -6.81 24.13 52.10
C VAL A 409 -6.53 25.53 51.54
N GLU A 410 -5.30 25.99 51.63
CA GLU A 410 -4.86 27.29 51.12
C GLU A 410 -3.73 27.11 50.12
N LEU A 411 -3.93 27.64 48.91
CA LEU A 411 -2.92 27.76 47.86
C LEU A 411 -2.38 29.19 47.87
N SER A 412 -1.05 29.34 47.90
CA SER A 412 -0.37 30.64 47.80
C SER A 412 0.79 30.56 46.80
N ASP A 413 0.83 31.49 45.84
CA ASP A 413 1.90 31.57 44.84
C ASP A 413 2.50 32.97 44.75
N ASP A 414 3.53 33.20 45.57
CA ASP A 414 4.25 34.48 45.66
C ASP A 414 5.36 34.61 44.60
N SER A 415 5.41 33.69 43.63
CA SER A 415 6.48 33.65 42.64
C SER A 415 6.35 34.76 41.58
N PHE A 416 5.22 35.45 41.48
CA PHE A 416 4.91 36.39 40.39
C PHE A 416 4.85 37.85 40.88
N PRO A 417 5.96 38.62 40.76
CA PRO A 417 5.98 40.01 41.19
C PRO A 417 5.12 40.90 40.28
N PRO A 418 4.36 41.88 40.82
CA PRO A 418 3.47 42.76 40.04
C PRO A 418 4.20 43.63 39.01
N GLU A 419 5.51 43.86 39.21
CA GLU A 419 6.35 44.67 38.31
C GLU A 419 6.65 43.96 36.98
N ASP A 420 6.62 42.62 36.99
CA ASP A 420 6.94 41.80 35.82
C ASP A 420 5.70 41.08 35.27
N PHE A 421 4.63 40.93 36.07
CA PHE A 421 3.39 40.26 35.68
C PHE A 421 2.15 41.06 36.12
N GLY A 422 1.28 41.37 35.16
CA GLY A 422 -0.07 41.86 35.44
C GLY A 422 -1.04 40.69 35.64
N ILE A 423 -1.85 40.71 36.70
CA ILE A 423 -2.92 39.72 36.88
C ILE A 423 -4.12 40.15 36.02
N VAL A 424 -4.51 39.31 35.06
CA VAL A 424 -5.65 39.55 34.16
C VAL A 424 -6.92 38.94 34.72
N SER A 425 -6.83 37.72 35.28
CA SER A 425 -7.97 36.99 35.85
C SER A 425 -7.50 35.95 36.86
N GLY A 426 -8.32 35.67 37.87
CA GLY A 426 -8.03 34.74 38.95
C GLY A 426 -7.28 35.38 40.12
N MET A 427 -6.92 34.56 41.11
CA MET A 427 -6.22 34.97 42.33
C MET A 427 -5.03 34.05 42.57
N LEU A 428 -3.85 34.58 42.89
CA LEU A 428 -2.69 33.75 43.22
C LEU A 428 -2.81 33.07 44.59
N ASN A 429 -3.66 33.62 45.46
CA ASN A 429 -3.93 33.11 46.79
C ASN A 429 -5.42 32.76 46.91
N VAL A 430 -5.74 31.51 47.20
CA VAL A 430 -7.12 30.99 47.28
C VAL A 430 -7.26 29.99 48.41
N LYS A 431 -8.42 30.00 49.08
CA LYS A 431 -8.76 29.05 50.15
C LYS A 431 -9.98 28.21 49.78
N TRP A 432 -9.97 26.95 50.19
CA TRP A 432 -11.09 26.02 50.13
C TRP A 432 -11.34 25.44 51.51
N ASP A 433 -12.59 25.48 51.98
CA ASP A 433 -12.95 24.96 53.31
C ASP A 433 -12.68 23.47 53.43
N ARG A 434 -12.93 22.71 52.37
CA ARG A 434 -12.81 21.26 52.36
C ARG A 434 -12.61 20.68 50.96
N ILE A 435 -11.75 19.67 50.85
CA ILE A 435 -11.61 18.80 49.66
C ILE A 435 -11.88 17.35 50.08
N ALA A 436 -12.93 16.75 49.54
CA ALA A 436 -13.35 15.37 49.85
C ALA A 436 -12.29 14.34 49.40
N PRO A 437 -12.22 13.16 50.03
CA PRO A 437 -11.33 12.08 49.57
C PRO A 437 -11.68 11.68 48.13
N ALA A 438 -10.67 11.30 47.35
CA ALA A 438 -10.79 10.96 45.92
C ALA A 438 -11.43 12.05 45.04
N SER A 439 -11.34 13.32 45.45
CA SER A 439 -11.83 14.48 44.68
C SER A 439 -10.70 15.46 44.37
N ASN A 440 -10.95 16.36 43.43
CA ASN A 440 -9.99 17.37 42.99
C ASN A 440 -10.61 18.75 42.85
N VAL A 441 -9.77 19.77 42.99
CA VAL A 441 -10.09 21.17 42.65
C VAL A 441 -9.07 21.69 41.66
N SER A 442 -9.54 22.49 40.71
CA SER A 442 -8.71 23.14 39.71
C SER A 442 -8.89 24.64 39.80
N HIS A 443 -7.79 25.37 39.87
CA HIS A 443 -7.77 26.84 39.90
C HIS A 443 -6.92 27.37 38.77
N THR A 444 -7.44 28.36 38.04
CA THR A 444 -6.76 28.92 36.86
C THR A 444 -6.51 30.40 37.07
N VAL A 445 -5.27 30.81 36.84
CA VAL A 445 -4.83 32.21 36.91
C VAL A 445 -4.29 32.62 35.55
N VAL A 446 -4.77 33.74 35.05
CA VAL A 446 -4.29 34.35 33.81
C VAL A 446 -3.44 35.56 34.18
N LEU A 447 -2.17 35.49 33.85
CA LEU A 447 -1.18 36.54 34.03
C LEU A 447 -0.80 37.13 32.67
N ARG A 448 -0.23 38.33 32.66
CA ARG A 448 0.33 38.96 31.46
C ARG A 448 1.76 39.40 31.75
N PRO A 449 2.78 38.76 31.15
CA PRO A 449 4.16 39.19 31.29
C PRO A 449 4.37 40.58 30.72
N LEU A 450 5.05 41.44 31.47
CA LEU A 450 5.32 42.83 31.10
C LEU A 450 6.72 43.03 30.51
N LYS A 451 7.62 42.06 30.71
CA LYS A 451 9.00 42.11 30.20
C LYS A 451 9.37 40.78 29.54
N ALA A 452 10.10 40.85 28.44
CA ALA A 452 10.75 39.70 27.82
C ALA A 452 12.02 39.29 28.58
N GLY A 453 12.33 38.00 28.62
CA GLY A 453 13.49 37.47 29.33
C GLY A 453 13.30 36.05 29.84
N TYR A 454 14.29 35.52 30.55
CA TYR A 454 14.16 34.23 31.21
C TYR A 454 13.52 34.41 32.58
N PHE A 455 12.50 33.62 32.86
CA PHE A 455 11.80 33.62 34.13
C PHE A 455 11.73 32.21 34.70
N ASN A 456 11.91 32.07 36.00
CA ASN A 456 11.87 30.77 36.66
C ASN A 456 10.48 30.53 37.26
N PHE A 457 9.71 29.62 36.67
CA PHE A 457 8.39 29.24 37.16
C PHE A 457 8.55 28.25 38.32
N THR A 458 8.69 28.79 39.53
CA THR A 458 8.83 28.03 40.78
C THR A 458 7.50 27.44 41.25
N SER A 459 7.56 26.55 42.25
CA SER A 459 6.40 25.91 42.86
C SER A 459 5.59 26.89 43.70
N ALA A 460 4.27 26.65 43.79
CA ALA A 460 3.40 27.30 44.76
C ALA A 460 3.36 26.48 46.05
N SER A 461 3.02 27.13 47.18
CA SER A 461 2.79 26.46 48.46
C SER A 461 1.31 26.11 48.63
N VAL A 462 1.04 24.92 49.15
CA VAL A 462 -0.30 24.45 49.51
C VAL A 462 -0.28 24.03 50.97
N SER A 463 -1.10 24.64 51.80
CA SER A 463 -1.24 24.28 53.21
C SER A 463 -2.63 23.73 53.50
N TYR A 464 -2.74 22.72 54.38
CA TYR A 464 -4.01 22.10 54.74
C TYR A 464 -3.95 21.36 56.08
N LEU A 465 -5.10 21.06 56.66
CA LEU A 465 -5.25 20.19 57.82
C LEU A 465 -5.65 18.78 57.38
N ALA A 466 -4.89 17.77 57.82
CA ALA A 466 -5.14 16.37 57.45
C ALA A 466 -6.30 15.72 58.22
N GLN A 467 -6.62 16.27 59.40
CA GLN A 467 -7.70 15.86 60.33
C GLN A 467 -8.18 17.10 61.11
N GLU A 468 -9.41 17.09 61.63
CA GLU A 468 -9.95 18.18 62.46
C GLU A 468 -9.08 18.40 63.71
N GLY A 469 -8.55 19.62 63.88
CA GLY A 469 -7.65 19.97 64.99
C GLY A 469 -6.22 19.43 64.89
N GLY A 470 -5.82 18.90 63.72
CA GLY A 470 -4.46 18.42 63.46
C GLY A 470 -3.43 19.53 63.23
N GLN A 471 -2.18 19.14 62.93
CA GLN A 471 -1.13 20.09 62.52
C GLN A 471 -1.32 20.50 61.05
N VAL A 472 -0.97 21.75 60.73
CA VAL A 472 -0.96 22.26 59.35
C VAL A 472 0.16 21.57 58.57
N VAL A 473 -0.21 20.88 57.50
CA VAL A 473 0.70 20.24 56.55
C VAL A 473 0.96 21.22 55.41
N VAL A 474 2.23 21.47 55.09
CA VAL A 474 2.63 22.31 53.96
C VAL A 474 3.25 21.43 52.88
N GLY A 475 2.69 21.50 51.67
CA GLY A 475 3.19 20.88 50.45
C GLY A 475 3.52 21.91 49.39
N TYR A 476 4.17 21.46 48.32
CA TYR A 476 4.54 22.30 47.18
C TYR A 476 4.01 21.68 45.88
N THR A 477 3.63 22.53 44.94
CA THR A 477 3.25 22.08 43.59
C THR A 477 4.48 21.64 42.79
N SER A 478 4.25 21.01 41.64
CA SER A 478 5.29 20.90 40.61
C SER A 478 5.85 22.27 40.22
N ALA A 479 7.12 22.31 39.80
CA ALA A 479 7.79 23.50 39.29
C ALA A 479 8.08 23.31 37.78
N PRO A 480 7.40 24.05 36.89
CA PRO A 480 7.66 24.00 35.45
C PRO A 480 9.10 24.36 35.06
N GLY A 481 9.84 25.06 35.93
CA GLY A 481 11.26 25.39 35.74
C GLY A 481 11.47 26.68 34.96
N GLN A 482 12.69 26.88 34.45
CA GLN A 482 13.05 28.10 33.74
C GLN A 482 12.45 28.11 32.33
N GLY A 483 11.64 29.12 32.04
CA GLY A 483 11.04 29.34 30.72
C GLY A 483 11.43 30.70 30.14
N GLY A 484 11.59 30.77 28.82
CA GLY A 484 11.83 32.02 28.11
C GLY A 484 10.52 32.73 27.76
N ILE A 485 10.40 33.99 28.15
CA ILE A 485 9.34 34.91 27.73
C ILE A 485 9.85 35.66 26.50
N LEU A 486 9.25 35.38 25.33
CA LEU A 486 9.65 35.99 24.07
C LEU A 486 9.18 37.44 24.00
N ALA A 487 10.01 38.31 23.42
CA ALA A 487 9.58 39.63 23.00
C ALA A 487 8.53 39.51 21.87
N GLN A 488 7.50 40.33 21.91
CA GLN A 488 6.40 40.31 20.93
C GLN A 488 6.92 40.39 19.48
N ARG A 489 7.93 41.24 19.22
CA ARG A 489 8.56 41.39 17.90
C ARG A 489 9.23 40.11 17.41
N GLU A 490 9.88 39.36 18.31
CA GLU A 490 10.57 38.12 17.94
C GLU A 490 9.60 36.98 17.68
N PHE A 491 8.51 36.93 18.45
CA PHE A 491 7.41 36.01 18.23
C PHE A 491 6.77 36.24 16.85
N ASP A 492 6.43 37.50 16.53
CA ASP A 492 5.83 37.85 15.24
C ASP A 492 6.78 37.54 14.07
N ARG A 493 8.09 37.77 14.21
CA ARG A 493 9.06 37.39 13.16
C ARG A 493 9.07 35.88 12.87
N ARG A 494 8.91 35.03 13.89
CA ARG A 494 9.03 33.56 13.75
C ARG A 494 7.72 32.89 13.37
N PHE A 495 6.59 33.43 13.81
CA PHE A 495 5.30 32.75 13.75
C PHE A 495 4.20 33.57 13.06
N SER A 496 4.48 34.80 12.61
CA SER A 496 3.52 35.53 11.78
C SER A 496 3.33 34.80 10.45
N PRO A 497 2.09 34.51 10.05
CA PRO A 497 1.84 33.96 8.73
C PRO A 497 2.08 35.04 7.66
N HIS A 498 3.17 34.90 6.88
CA HIS A 498 3.57 35.84 5.83
C HIS A 498 2.72 35.66 4.54
N TYR A 499 1.41 35.42 4.66
CA TYR A 499 0.54 35.11 3.51
C TYR A 499 0.55 36.21 2.45
N LEU A 500 0.61 37.48 2.86
CA LEU A 500 0.68 38.61 1.94
C LEU A 500 2.02 38.66 1.18
N ASP A 501 3.13 38.34 1.86
CA ASP A 501 4.45 38.32 1.24
C ASP A 501 4.56 37.18 0.21
N TRP A 502 4.03 35.99 0.55
CA TRP A 502 3.95 34.86 -0.37
C TRP A 502 3.02 35.14 -1.58
N ALA A 503 1.89 35.82 -1.36
CA ALA A 503 1.00 36.23 -2.45
C ALA A 503 1.70 37.24 -3.39
N ALA A 504 2.40 38.23 -2.83
CA ALA A 504 3.18 39.19 -3.61
C ALA A 504 4.28 38.51 -4.42
N PHE A 505 5.02 37.56 -3.81
CA PHE A 505 6.03 36.76 -4.51
C PHE A 505 5.44 35.92 -5.65
N GLY A 506 4.28 35.29 -5.43
CA GLY A 506 3.55 34.55 -6.46
C GLY A 506 3.17 35.46 -7.65
N VAL A 507 2.62 36.64 -7.37
CA VAL A 507 2.25 37.60 -8.42
C VAL A 507 3.47 38.09 -9.22
N MET A 508 4.60 38.35 -8.54
CA MET A 508 5.82 38.81 -9.20
C MET A 508 6.50 37.73 -10.06
N THR A 509 6.33 36.45 -9.74
CA THR A 509 6.95 35.33 -10.48
C THR A 509 6.11 34.84 -11.66
N LEU A 510 4.80 35.15 -11.70
CA LEU A 510 3.89 34.74 -12.77
C LEU A 510 4.33 35.15 -14.18
N PRO A 511 4.84 36.38 -14.46
CA PRO A 511 5.27 36.75 -15.80
C PRO A 511 6.45 35.90 -16.31
N SER A 512 7.42 35.61 -15.43
CA SER A 512 8.64 34.87 -15.76
C SER A 512 8.37 33.39 -16.10
N ILE A 513 7.28 32.81 -15.57
CA ILE A 513 6.88 31.42 -15.85
C ILE A 513 5.80 31.38 -16.94
N GLY A 514 4.81 32.26 -16.86
CA GLY A 514 3.63 32.27 -17.72
C GLY A 514 3.94 32.70 -19.15
N ILE A 515 4.80 33.70 -19.38
CA ILE A 515 5.13 34.17 -20.73
C ILE A 515 5.84 33.09 -21.54
N PRO A 516 6.91 32.41 -21.04
CA PRO A 516 7.52 31.31 -21.77
C PRO A 516 6.57 30.13 -22.03
N LEU A 517 5.71 29.78 -21.06
CA LEU A 517 4.74 28.71 -21.21
C LEU A 517 3.70 29.02 -22.31
N LEU A 518 3.19 30.26 -22.35
CA LEU A 518 2.24 30.70 -23.38
C LEU A 518 2.89 30.73 -24.77
N LEU A 519 4.14 31.21 -24.86
CA LEU A 519 4.91 31.19 -26.10
C LEU A 519 5.13 29.75 -26.59
N TRP A 520 5.54 28.85 -25.71
CA TRP A 520 5.71 27.43 -26.03
C TRP A 520 4.39 26.79 -26.50
N TYR A 521 3.30 27.01 -25.76
CA TYR A 521 1.99 26.44 -26.10
C TYR A 521 1.48 26.96 -27.45
N SER A 522 1.62 28.27 -27.71
CA SER A 522 1.24 28.88 -28.99
C SER A 522 2.07 28.33 -30.17
N SER A 523 3.37 28.09 -29.95
CA SER A 523 4.25 27.48 -30.95
C SER A 523 3.83 26.05 -31.24
N LYS A 524 3.66 25.23 -30.20
CA LYS A 524 3.25 23.83 -30.34
C LYS A 524 1.93 23.69 -31.12
N ARG A 525 0.92 24.50 -30.77
CA ARG A 525 -0.39 24.47 -31.45
C ARG A 525 -0.31 24.85 -32.94
N LYS A 526 0.70 25.62 -33.35
CA LYS A 526 0.87 26.09 -34.72
C LYS A 526 1.64 25.11 -35.61
N TYR A 527 2.53 24.31 -35.03
CA TYR A 527 3.39 23.38 -35.78
C TYR A 527 2.97 21.91 -35.70
N ASP A 528 2.17 21.50 -34.71
CA ASP A 528 1.68 20.12 -34.56
C ASP A 528 0.35 19.84 -35.28
N SER A 529 -0.30 20.82 -35.93
CA SER A 529 -1.50 20.55 -36.73
C SER A 529 -1.13 19.89 -38.07
N PRO A 530 -1.54 18.64 -38.35
CA PRO A 530 -1.20 17.97 -39.60
C PRO A 530 -1.85 18.70 -40.78
N LYS A 531 -1.04 19.12 -41.76
CA LYS A 531 -1.55 19.68 -43.02
C LYS A 531 -2.41 18.62 -43.71
N SER A 532 -3.70 18.90 -43.94
CA SER A 532 -4.51 18.04 -44.80
C SER A 532 -3.91 18.07 -46.21
N LYS A 533 -3.45 16.91 -46.71
CA LYS A 533 -3.08 16.76 -48.12
C LYS A 533 -4.33 17.08 -48.96
N LYS A 534 -4.29 18.16 -49.75
CA LYS A 534 -5.22 18.36 -50.85
C LYS A 534 -4.77 17.47 -52.01
N ASN A 535 -5.75 16.76 -52.57
CA ASN A 535 -5.64 15.88 -53.73
C ASN A 535 -5.02 16.56 -54.94
#